data_AF-A0AAX2IVQ3-F1
#
_entry.id   AF-A0AAX2IVQ3-F1
#
_cell.length_a   1.000
_cell.length_b   1.000
_cell.length_c   1.000
_cell.angle_alpha   90.00
_cell.angle_beta   90.00
_cell.angle_gamma   90.00
#
_symmetry.space_group_name_H-M   'P 1'
#
loop_
_entity.id
_entity.type
_entity.pdbx_description
1 polymer ?
#
loop_
_entity_poly.entity_id
_entity_poly.type
_entity_poly.pdbx_seq_one_letter_code
_entity_poly.pdbx_strand_id
1 'polypeptide(L)'
;MYYYLFSHHKSKKSIDGLIEQVKKLLNHVEMKQKAYFLNLLTLRVSEFQNELESEASNTFNTQQILIQYEKFAKTLLICIKQPERTSSAIHNYQKGFYYPVAVHDKIKPDPTIENVAKATVGIGLTLLFGSIPTFIFNPLLGVIMVSLAVTLLLPSGFCLLIPDSPDTTRKKEEEKRIFVEGAKLINPDILFEEFDEKTYPSVSLIKT
;
A
#
# COMPACT_ATOMS: atom_id res chain seq x y z
N MET A 1 -3.77 -21.33 22.17
CA MET A 1 -2.29 -21.35 22.20
C MET A 1 -1.80 -20.11 21.47
N TYR A 2 -1.55 -19.04 22.23
CA TYR A 2 -1.24 -17.70 21.71
C TYR A 2 0.28 -17.57 21.46
N TYR A 3 0.70 -17.56 20.20
CA TYR A 3 2.06 -17.16 19.79
C TYR A 3 1.97 -15.86 18.99
N TYR A 4 1.88 -14.73 19.69
CA TYR A 4 1.93 -13.39 19.08
C TYR A 4 2.51 -12.37 20.07
N LEU A 5 3.72 -12.59 20.57
CA LEU A 5 4.46 -11.54 21.26
C LEU A 5 5.95 -11.68 20.91
N PHE A 6 6.49 -10.63 20.27
CA PHE A 6 7.89 -10.43 19.90
C PHE A 6 8.39 -11.19 18.66
N SER A 7 7.95 -10.77 17.48
CA SER A 7 8.87 -10.82 16.34
C SER A 7 10.05 -9.91 16.65
N HIS A 8 11.27 -10.44 16.72
CA HIS A 8 12.50 -9.65 16.70
C HIS A 8 12.52 -8.82 15.42
N HIS A 9 12.02 -7.59 15.48
CA HIS A 9 12.12 -6.68 14.35
C HIS A 9 13.59 -6.35 14.15
N LYS A 10 14.07 -6.65 12.94
CA LYS A 10 15.46 -6.40 12.59
C LYS A 10 15.73 -4.89 12.63
N SER A 11 16.86 -4.52 13.23
CA SER A 11 17.34 -3.15 13.17
C SER A 11 17.67 -2.76 11.72
N LYS A 12 17.58 -1.46 11.39
CA LYS A 12 18.02 -0.87 10.11
C LYS A 12 19.36 -1.46 9.65
N LYS A 13 20.35 -1.51 10.56
CA LYS A 13 21.68 -2.07 10.33
C LYS A 13 21.66 -3.54 9.86
N SER A 14 20.76 -4.36 10.40
CA SER A 14 20.63 -5.76 9.99
C SER A 14 20.03 -5.89 8.59
N ILE A 15 19.08 -5.01 8.25
CA ILE A 15 18.46 -4.96 6.91
C ILE A 15 19.47 -4.46 5.88
N ASP A 16 20.22 -3.40 6.19
CA ASP A 16 21.32 -2.91 5.35
C ASP A 16 22.37 -4.01 5.11
N GLY A 17 22.61 -4.87 6.12
CA GLY A 17 23.44 -6.06 5.98
C GLY A 17 22.93 -7.09 4.96
N LEU A 18 21.63 -7.15 4.69
CA LEU A 18 21.06 -7.97 3.60
C LEU A 18 21.33 -7.33 2.24
N ILE A 19 21.20 -6.00 2.14
CA ILE A 19 21.51 -5.24 0.92
C ILE A 19 22.99 -5.37 0.56
N GLU A 20 23.89 -5.30 1.54
CA GLU A 20 25.32 -5.52 1.30
C GLU A 20 25.64 -6.96 0.88
N GLN A 21 24.91 -7.95 1.40
CA GLN A 21 25.02 -9.33 0.89
C GLN A 21 24.60 -9.44 -0.57
N VAL A 22 23.51 -8.78 -0.96
CA VAL A 22 23.05 -8.69 -2.35
C VAL A 22 24.16 -8.11 -3.24
N LYS A 23 24.75 -6.97 -2.86
CA LYS A 23 25.85 -6.35 -3.63
C LYS A 23 27.05 -7.29 -3.76
N LYS A 24 27.44 -7.97 -2.67
CA LYS A 24 28.56 -8.93 -2.67
C LYS A 24 28.33 -10.11 -3.59
N LEU A 25 27.10 -10.64 -3.66
CA LEU A 25 26.77 -11.74 -4.57
C LEU A 25 26.98 -11.34 -6.04
N LEU A 26 26.85 -10.05 -6.36
CA LEU A 26 27.05 -9.51 -7.71
C LEU A 26 28.50 -9.05 -7.98
N ASN A 27 29.46 -9.31 -7.10
CA ASN A 27 30.85 -8.86 -7.29
C ASN A 27 31.51 -9.44 -8.56
N HIS A 28 31.16 -10.67 -8.92
CA HIS A 28 31.67 -11.36 -10.10
C HIS A 28 31.07 -10.83 -11.42
N VAL A 29 29.96 -10.09 -11.36
CA VAL A 29 29.31 -9.49 -12.54
C VAL A 29 30.02 -8.19 -12.91
N GLU A 30 30.27 -8.00 -14.21
CA GLU A 30 30.92 -6.79 -14.73
C GLU A 30 30.15 -5.52 -14.33
N MET A 31 30.89 -4.46 -13.99
CA MET A 31 30.28 -3.22 -13.54
C MET A 31 29.33 -2.62 -14.58
N LYS A 32 29.70 -2.67 -15.86
CA LYS A 32 28.87 -2.18 -16.97
C LYS A 32 27.50 -2.86 -17.03
N GLN A 33 27.44 -4.14 -16.67
CA GLN A 33 26.21 -4.94 -16.70
C GLN A 33 25.33 -4.67 -15.47
N LYS A 34 25.93 -4.53 -14.28
CA LYS A 34 25.19 -4.31 -13.02
C LYS A 34 24.93 -2.85 -12.65
N ALA A 35 25.52 -1.87 -13.36
CA ALA A 35 25.41 -0.44 -13.01
C ALA A 35 23.95 0.04 -12.96
N TYR A 36 23.13 -0.35 -13.94
CA TYR A 36 21.71 0.02 -13.98
C TYR A 36 20.96 -0.50 -12.75
N PHE A 37 21.10 -1.80 -12.45
CA PHE A 37 20.50 -2.42 -11.27
C PHE A 37 20.96 -1.76 -9.97
N LEU A 38 22.26 -1.50 -9.82
CA LEU A 38 22.80 -0.86 -8.61
C LEU A 38 22.25 0.55 -8.41
N ASN A 39 21.99 1.29 -9.48
CA ASN A 39 21.35 2.60 -9.41
C ASN A 39 19.90 2.48 -8.89
N LEU A 40 19.10 1.57 -9.48
CA LEU A 40 17.74 1.31 -9.02
C LEU A 40 17.69 0.88 -7.54
N LEU A 41 18.59 -0.02 -7.16
CA LEU A 41 18.70 -0.50 -5.78
C LEU A 41 19.07 0.63 -4.82
N THR A 42 20.05 1.47 -5.20
CA THR A 42 20.49 2.60 -4.38
C THR A 42 19.37 3.61 -4.19
N LEU A 43 18.65 3.94 -5.26
CA LEU A 43 17.49 4.83 -5.18
C LEU A 43 16.43 4.27 -4.23
N ARG A 44 16.05 3.00 -4.37
CA ARG A 44 15.03 2.40 -3.51
C ARG A 44 15.47 2.32 -2.05
N VAL A 45 16.73 1.99 -1.79
CA VAL A 45 17.30 2.01 -0.44
C VAL A 45 17.27 3.42 0.16
N SER A 46 17.62 4.46 -0.62
CA SER A 46 17.55 5.84 -0.14
C SER A 46 16.11 6.27 0.19
N GLU A 47 15.10 5.80 -0.56
CA GLU A 47 13.70 6.08 -0.24
C GLU A 47 13.31 5.50 1.12
N PHE A 48 13.68 4.25 1.41
CA PHE A 48 13.46 3.65 2.74
C PHE A 48 14.19 4.42 3.84
N GLN A 49 15.43 4.83 3.60
CA GLN A 49 16.24 5.55 4.59
C GLN A 49 15.68 6.93 4.90
N ASN A 50 15.28 7.68 3.86
CA ASN A 50 14.69 9.00 4.00
C ASN A 50 13.35 8.93 4.75
N GLU A 51 12.50 7.94 4.46
CA GLU A 51 11.22 7.78 5.15
C GLU A 51 11.41 7.37 6.62
N LEU A 52 12.42 6.54 6.93
CA LEU A 52 12.76 6.22 8.33
C LEU A 52 13.23 7.45 9.10
N GLU A 53 13.88 8.40 8.42
CA GLU A 53 14.36 9.64 9.01
C GLU A 53 13.22 10.66 9.18
N SER A 54 12.32 10.78 8.21
CA SER A 54 11.13 11.66 8.31
C SER A 54 10.16 11.19 9.39
N GLU A 55 9.98 9.88 9.54
CA GLU A 55 9.03 9.27 10.49
C GLU A 55 9.68 8.87 11.83
N ALA A 56 10.90 9.35 12.12
CA ALA A 56 11.68 8.93 13.29
C ALA A 56 10.98 9.15 14.64
N SER A 57 10.04 10.10 14.72
CA SER A 57 9.24 10.38 15.91
C SER A 57 8.00 9.48 16.04
N ASN A 58 7.59 8.80 14.97
CA ASN A 58 6.44 7.92 14.92
C ASN A 58 6.89 6.46 14.96
N THR A 59 6.87 5.87 16.16
CA THR A 59 7.30 4.48 16.40
C THR A 59 6.53 3.47 15.54
N PHE A 60 5.21 3.67 15.36
CA PHE A 60 4.40 2.77 14.55
C PHE A 60 4.81 2.81 13.08
N ASN A 61 4.87 4.01 12.49
CA ASN A 61 5.29 4.16 11.09
C ASN A 61 6.71 3.64 10.87
N THR A 62 7.64 4.01 11.75
CA THR A 62 9.02 3.52 11.73
C THR A 62 9.08 1.98 11.69
N GLN A 63 8.30 1.31 12.55
CA GLN A 63 8.24 -0.14 12.59
C GLN A 63 7.68 -0.74 11.30
N GLN A 64 6.62 -0.15 10.74
CA GLN A 64 6.05 -0.61 9.47
C GLN A 64 7.01 -0.43 8.29
N ILE A 65 7.73 0.70 8.24
CA ILE A 65 8.75 0.96 7.22
C ILE A 65 9.88 -0.07 7.33
N LEU A 66 10.35 -0.39 8.54
CA LEU A 66 11.38 -1.43 8.75
C LEU A 66 10.91 -2.81 8.30
N ILE A 67 9.66 -3.18 8.59
CA ILE A 67 9.07 -4.46 8.14
C ILE A 67 9.03 -4.53 6.61
N GLN A 68 8.57 -3.45 5.96
CA GLN A 68 8.52 -3.39 4.50
C GLN A 68 9.92 -3.41 3.88
N TYR A 69 10.88 -2.70 4.47
CA TYR A 69 12.27 -2.68 4.02
C TYR A 69 12.92 -4.06 4.15
N GLU A 70 12.70 -4.75 5.27
CA GLU A 70 13.17 -6.12 5.46
C GLU A 70 12.55 -7.08 4.43
N LYS A 71 11.24 -6.94 4.20
CA LYS A 71 10.50 -7.72 3.20
C LYS A 71 11.10 -7.53 1.80
N PHE A 72 11.34 -6.28 1.40
CA PHE A 72 12.01 -5.94 0.14
C PHE A 72 13.40 -6.59 0.04
N ALA A 73 14.25 -6.38 1.06
CA ALA A 73 15.62 -6.88 1.06
C ALA A 73 15.70 -8.43 1.01
N LYS A 74 14.81 -9.12 1.74
CA LYS A 74 14.71 -10.58 1.71
C LYS A 74 14.25 -11.09 0.35
N THR A 75 13.23 -10.48 -0.24
CA THR A 75 12.75 -10.86 -1.58
C THR A 75 13.86 -10.68 -2.61
N LEU A 76 14.57 -9.54 -2.59
CA LEU A 76 15.69 -9.30 -3.50
C LEU A 76 16.81 -10.34 -3.32
N LEU A 77 17.16 -10.67 -2.08
CA LEU A 77 18.17 -11.69 -1.80
C LEU A 77 17.77 -13.06 -2.34
N ILE A 78 16.48 -13.43 -2.26
CA ILE A 78 15.96 -14.67 -2.86
C ILE A 78 16.12 -14.63 -4.38
N CYS A 79 15.70 -13.54 -5.04
CA CYS A 79 15.77 -13.41 -6.49
C CYS A 79 17.21 -13.51 -7.04
N ILE A 80 18.20 -13.06 -6.26
CA ILE A 80 19.62 -13.15 -6.65
C ILE A 80 20.21 -14.52 -6.32
N LYS A 81 19.89 -15.11 -5.16
CA LYS A 81 20.43 -16.43 -4.76
C LYS A 81 19.79 -17.59 -5.52
N GLN A 82 18.52 -17.45 -5.88
CA GLN A 82 17.67 -18.47 -6.47
C GLN A 82 16.85 -17.81 -7.59
N PRO A 83 17.48 -17.41 -8.72
CA PRO A 83 16.79 -16.75 -9.82
C PRO A 83 15.53 -17.50 -10.25
N GLU A 84 15.56 -18.84 -10.27
CA GLU A 84 14.45 -19.73 -10.62
C GLU A 84 13.19 -19.54 -9.76
N ARG A 85 13.33 -18.97 -8.56
CA ARG A 85 12.21 -18.69 -7.65
C ARG A 85 11.68 -17.26 -7.74
N THR A 86 12.22 -16.44 -8.63
CA THR A 86 11.91 -15.01 -8.70
C THR A 86 10.42 -14.74 -8.90
N SER A 87 9.74 -15.43 -9.83
CA SER A 87 8.29 -15.22 -10.03
C SER A 87 7.49 -15.52 -8.75
N SER A 88 7.81 -16.60 -8.04
CA SER A 88 7.14 -16.94 -6.77
C SER A 88 7.45 -15.92 -5.66
N ALA A 89 8.70 -15.48 -5.57
CA ALA A 89 9.13 -14.49 -4.59
C ALA A 89 8.43 -13.13 -4.81
N ILE A 90 8.31 -12.70 -6.06
CA ILE A 90 7.57 -11.48 -6.45
C ILE A 90 6.09 -11.62 -6.12
N HIS A 91 5.46 -12.75 -6.48
CA HIS A 91 4.05 -12.99 -6.17
C HIS A 91 3.78 -12.90 -4.66
N ASN A 92 4.60 -13.56 -3.84
CA ASN A 92 4.48 -13.52 -2.39
C ASN A 92 4.73 -12.11 -1.82
N TYR A 93 5.65 -11.37 -2.42
CA TYR A 93 5.92 -9.98 -2.06
C TYR A 93 4.69 -9.08 -2.30
N GLN A 94 4.03 -9.23 -3.46
CA GLN A 94 2.91 -8.38 -3.86
C GLN A 94 1.59 -8.73 -3.16
N LYS A 95 1.34 -10.03 -2.91
CA LYS A 95 0.11 -10.54 -2.28
C LYS A 95 0.04 -10.28 -0.76
N GLY A 96 1.18 -10.27 -0.08
CA GLY A 96 1.22 -9.99 1.36
C GLY A 96 0.94 -8.52 1.69
N PHE A 97 0.74 -8.21 2.98
CA PHE A 97 0.62 -6.82 3.45
C PHE A 97 1.77 -5.96 2.92
N TYR A 98 1.43 -4.79 2.39
CA TYR A 98 2.35 -3.84 1.77
C TYR A 98 2.21 -2.50 2.45
N TYR A 99 3.27 -2.05 3.13
CA TYR A 99 3.28 -0.71 3.71
C TYR A 99 3.81 0.30 2.68
N PRO A 100 3.08 1.40 2.41
CA PRO A 100 3.50 2.41 1.44
C PRO A 100 4.72 3.18 1.96
N VAL A 101 5.84 3.13 1.23
CA VAL A 101 7.07 3.88 1.54
C VAL A 101 7.47 4.71 0.33
N ALA A 102 7.62 6.03 0.50
CA ALA A 102 7.81 6.99 -0.59
C ALA A 102 6.74 6.87 -1.69
N VAL A 103 5.47 6.72 -1.29
CA VAL A 103 4.31 6.69 -2.19
C VAL A 103 3.57 8.02 -2.05
N HIS A 104 3.60 8.82 -3.12
CA HIS A 104 2.93 10.13 -3.17
C HIS A 104 1.62 10.11 -3.98
N ASP A 105 1.45 9.07 -4.79
CA ASP A 105 0.24 8.86 -5.59
C ASP A 105 -0.90 8.41 -4.68
N LYS A 106 -2.11 8.85 -4.99
CA LYS A 106 -3.31 8.63 -4.18
C LYS A 106 -4.40 8.01 -5.05
N ILE A 107 -5.06 6.97 -4.53
CA ILE A 107 -6.26 6.41 -5.11
C ILE A 107 -7.37 7.43 -4.86
N LYS A 108 -7.76 8.14 -5.93
CA LYS A 108 -8.90 9.04 -5.86
C LYS A 108 -10.17 8.22 -5.78
N PRO A 109 -11.13 8.56 -4.89
CA PRO A 109 -12.44 7.95 -4.90
C PRO A 109 -13.10 8.15 -6.27
N ASP A 110 -13.94 7.19 -6.68
CA ASP A 110 -14.76 7.33 -7.88
C ASP A 110 -15.55 8.64 -7.79
N PRO A 111 -15.44 9.54 -8.78
CA PRO A 111 -16.12 10.84 -8.76
C PRO A 111 -17.64 10.68 -8.60
N THR A 112 -18.22 9.58 -9.05
CA THR A 112 -19.64 9.25 -8.87
C THR A 112 -19.97 9.04 -7.39
N ILE A 113 -19.17 8.24 -6.69
CA ILE A 113 -19.33 7.95 -5.26
C ILE A 113 -19.11 9.23 -4.45
N GLU A 114 -18.07 10.00 -4.78
CA GLU A 114 -17.78 11.27 -4.10
C GLU A 114 -18.92 12.28 -4.27
N ASN A 115 -19.47 12.41 -5.47
CA ASN A 115 -20.60 13.29 -5.75
C ASN A 115 -21.88 12.85 -5.02
N VAL A 116 -22.18 11.55 -5.01
CA VAL A 116 -23.32 10.99 -4.26
C VAL A 116 -23.14 11.23 -2.76
N ALA A 117 -21.94 11.04 -2.21
CA ALA A 117 -21.65 11.31 -0.82
C ALA A 117 -21.84 12.79 -0.46
N LYS A 118 -21.35 13.72 -1.30
CA LYS A 118 -21.55 15.17 -1.12
C LYS A 118 -23.03 15.55 -1.15
N ALA A 119 -23.78 15.03 -2.12
CA ALA A 119 -25.22 15.28 -2.22
C ALA A 119 -25.97 14.74 -0.99
N THR A 120 -25.61 13.53 -0.54
CA THR A 120 -26.19 12.89 0.64
C THR A 120 -25.92 13.68 1.92
N VAL A 121 -24.70 14.22 2.10
CA VAL A 121 -24.39 15.14 3.20
C VAL A 121 -25.27 16.39 3.14
N GLY A 122 -25.44 16.98 1.94
CA GLY A 122 -26.30 18.15 1.75
C GLY A 122 -27.76 17.90 2.15
N ILE A 123 -28.31 16.76 1.72
CA ILE A 123 -29.67 16.33 2.10
C ILE A 123 -29.75 16.11 3.62
N GLY A 124 -28.78 15.38 4.18
CA GLY A 124 -28.73 15.08 5.61
C GLY A 124 -28.67 16.34 6.49
N LEU A 125 -27.83 17.32 6.12
CA LEU A 125 -27.75 18.62 6.81
C LEU A 125 -29.07 19.39 6.71
N THR A 126 -29.69 19.40 5.53
CA THR A 126 -30.98 20.08 5.32
C THR A 126 -32.07 19.47 6.21
N LEU A 127 -32.14 18.13 6.29
CA LEU A 127 -33.05 17.43 7.19
C LEU A 127 -32.76 17.71 8.66
N LEU A 128 -31.48 17.76 9.05
CA LEU A 128 -31.07 18.07 10.41
C LEU A 128 -31.53 19.46 10.82
N PHE A 129 -31.24 20.49 10.02
CA PHE A 129 -31.66 21.86 10.33
C PHE A 129 -33.18 22.05 10.24
N GLY A 130 -33.83 21.41 9.27
CA GLY A 130 -35.28 21.43 9.13
C GLY A 130 -36.01 20.72 10.27
N SER A 131 -35.36 19.76 10.95
CA SER A 131 -35.95 19.05 12.08
C SER A 131 -36.18 19.94 13.30
N ILE A 132 -35.38 21.00 13.48
CA ILE A 132 -35.47 21.90 14.65
C ILE A 132 -36.82 22.61 14.75
N PRO A 133 -37.28 23.39 13.74
CA PRO A 133 -38.61 23.97 13.78
C PRO A 133 -39.70 22.90 13.72
N THR A 134 -39.48 21.82 12.97
CA THR A 134 -40.46 20.73 12.85
C THR A 134 -40.74 20.06 14.19
N PHE A 135 -39.72 19.86 15.03
CA PHE A 135 -39.87 19.25 16.35
C PHE A 135 -40.74 20.10 17.29
N ILE A 136 -40.71 21.43 17.15
CA ILE A 136 -41.54 22.36 17.94
C ILE A 136 -43.03 22.21 17.59
N PHE A 137 -43.36 22.08 16.30
CA PHE A 137 -44.75 21.98 15.84
C PHE A 137 -45.29 20.55 15.79
N ASN A 138 -44.43 19.58 15.50
CA ASN A 138 -44.76 18.16 15.41
C ASN A 138 -43.54 17.31 15.82
N PRO A 139 -43.45 16.96 17.12
CA PRO A 139 -42.32 16.21 17.67
C PRO A 139 -42.06 14.88 16.95
N LEU A 140 -43.12 14.16 16.54
CA LEU A 140 -42.99 12.88 15.84
C LEU A 140 -42.28 13.05 14.49
N LEU A 141 -42.69 14.03 13.69
CA LEU A 141 -42.02 14.33 12.42
C LEU A 141 -40.60 14.84 12.62
N GLY A 142 -40.37 15.64 13.67
CA GLY A 142 -39.04 16.10 14.04
C GLY A 142 -38.07 14.94 14.30
N VAL A 143 -38.48 13.96 15.12
CA VAL A 143 -37.65 12.76 15.41
C VAL A 143 -37.35 11.97 14.14
N ILE A 144 -38.35 11.74 13.27
CA ILE A 144 -38.15 11.02 12.00
C ILE A 144 -37.11 11.73 11.11
N MET A 145 -37.20 13.06 11.00
CA MET A 145 -36.23 13.84 10.22
C MET A 145 -34.82 13.77 10.81
N VAL A 146 -34.67 13.85 12.14
CA VAL A 146 -33.37 13.67 12.81
C VAL A 146 -32.81 12.28 12.53
N SER A 147 -33.62 11.23 12.68
CA SER A 147 -33.18 9.86 12.42
C SER A 147 -32.68 9.69 10.99
N LEU A 148 -33.43 10.17 9.99
CA LEU A 148 -33.02 10.15 8.59
C LEU A 148 -31.75 10.96 8.35
N ALA A 149 -31.64 12.15 8.94
CA ALA A 149 -30.46 12.99 8.82
C ALA A 149 -29.21 12.26 9.32
N VAL A 150 -29.27 11.62 10.49
CA VAL A 150 -28.14 10.87 11.07
C VAL A 150 -27.77 9.66 10.19
N THR A 151 -28.76 8.90 9.71
CA THR A 151 -28.52 7.75 8.83
C THR A 151 -27.85 8.12 7.52
N LEU A 152 -28.13 9.31 6.98
CA LEU A 152 -27.47 9.81 5.78
C LEU A 152 -26.08 10.38 6.10
N LEU A 153 -25.97 11.25 7.12
CA LEU A 153 -24.76 12.01 7.42
C LEU A 153 -23.58 11.13 7.87
N LEU A 154 -23.81 10.11 8.69
CA LEU A 154 -22.73 9.29 9.22
C LEU A 154 -21.94 8.54 8.12
N PRO A 155 -22.57 7.70 7.27
CA PRO A 155 -21.83 6.98 6.23
C PRO A 155 -21.26 7.91 5.17
N SER A 156 -22.00 8.95 4.74
CA SER A 156 -21.52 9.87 3.71
C SER A 156 -20.41 10.79 4.21
N GLY A 157 -20.52 11.27 5.46
CA GLY A 157 -19.48 12.04 6.12
C GLY A 157 -18.22 11.21 6.32
N PHE A 158 -18.36 9.96 6.77
CA PHE A 158 -17.22 9.04 6.88
C PHE A 158 -16.54 8.83 5.52
N CYS A 159 -17.30 8.60 4.44
CA CYS A 159 -16.76 8.44 3.10
C CYS A 159 -15.94 9.65 2.61
N LEU A 160 -16.34 10.87 2.98
CA LEU A 160 -15.65 12.10 2.56
C LEU A 160 -14.48 12.49 3.47
N LEU A 161 -14.45 11.99 4.71
CA LEU A 161 -13.41 12.30 5.69
C LEU A 161 -12.27 11.28 5.67
N ILE A 162 -12.47 10.10 5.08
CA ILE A 162 -11.38 9.14 4.85
C ILE A 162 -10.36 9.80 3.90
N PRO A 163 -9.10 9.97 4.32
CA PRO A 163 -8.07 10.47 3.43
C PRO A 163 -7.87 9.49 2.28
N ASP A 164 -7.57 10.00 1.09
CA ASP A 164 -7.25 9.15 -0.06
C ASP A 164 -6.18 8.12 0.30
N SER A 165 -6.44 6.87 -0.05
CA SER A 165 -5.50 5.78 0.20
C SER A 165 -4.29 5.91 -0.74
N PRO A 166 -3.06 5.64 -0.28
CA PRO A 166 -1.89 5.70 -1.14
C PRO A 166 -1.98 4.65 -2.26
N ASP A 167 -1.72 5.06 -3.50
CA ASP A 167 -1.67 4.17 -4.66
C ASP A 167 -0.29 3.50 -4.74
N THR A 168 -0.26 2.24 -4.32
CA THR A 168 0.99 1.46 -4.25
C THR A 168 1.34 0.77 -5.58
N THR A 169 0.48 0.86 -6.60
CA THR A 169 0.59 0.08 -7.85
C THR A 169 1.92 0.35 -8.54
N ARG A 170 2.19 1.63 -8.84
CA ARG A 170 3.45 2.05 -9.49
C ARG A 170 4.68 1.64 -8.69
N LYS A 171 4.64 1.79 -7.36
CA LYS A 171 5.78 1.45 -6.50
C LYS A 171 6.05 -0.05 -6.47
N LYS A 172 5.01 -0.88 -6.44
CA LYS A 172 5.13 -2.34 -6.54
C LYS A 172 5.72 -2.78 -7.88
N GLU A 173 5.40 -2.08 -8.98
CA GLU A 173 5.99 -2.34 -10.30
C GLU A 173 7.47 -1.94 -10.38
N GLU A 174 7.84 -0.79 -9.80
CA GLU A 174 9.24 -0.35 -9.67
C GLU A 174 10.07 -1.40 -8.92
N GLU A 175 9.55 -1.91 -7.80
CA GLU A 175 10.21 -2.96 -7.01
C GLU A 175 10.25 -4.32 -7.74
N LYS A 176 9.16 -4.71 -8.44
CA LYS A 176 9.15 -5.88 -9.34
C LYS A 176 10.29 -5.81 -10.35
N ARG A 177 10.50 -4.64 -10.96
CA ARG A 177 11.60 -4.43 -11.91
C ARG A 177 12.96 -4.65 -11.25
N ILE A 178 13.18 -4.14 -10.04
CA ILE A 178 14.44 -4.37 -9.30
C ILE A 178 14.68 -5.87 -9.08
N PHE A 179 13.65 -6.62 -8.67
CA PHE A 179 13.76 -8.06 -8.46
C PHE A 179 14.11 -8.83 -9.74
N VAL A 180 13.42 -8.51 -10.85
CA VAL A 180 13.65 -9.13 -12.15
C VAL A 180 15.05 -8.82 -12.69
N GLU A 181 15.46 -7.55 -12.65
CA GLU A 181 16.80 -7.14 -13.10
C GLU A 181 17.89 -7.78 -12.25
N GLY A 182 17.70 -7.88 -10.94
CA GLY A 182 18.63 -8.57 -10.04
C GLY A 182 18.80 -10.05 -10.39
N ALA A 183 17.71 -10.76 -10.70
CA ALA A 183 17.75 -12.16 -11.11
C ALA A 183 18.43 -12.37 -12.47
N LYS A 184 18.14 -11.51 -13.45
CA LYS A 184 18.74 -11.56 -14.80
C LYS A 184 20.25 -11.37 -14.81
N LEU A 185 20.80 -10.62 -13.84
CA LEU A 185 22.25 -10.46 -13.70
C LEU A 185 22.97 -11.76 -13.33
N ILE A 186 22.26 -12.72 -12.72
CA ILE A 186 22.80 -14.03 -12.36
C ILE A 186 22.48 -15.08 -13.42
N ASN A 187 21.24 -15.07 -13.92
CA ASN A 187 20.79 -15.99 -14.96
C ASN A 187 20.04 -15.21 -16.05
N PRO A 188 20.72 -14.81 -17.15
CA PRO A 188 20.10 -14.01 -18.22
C PRO A 188 18.99 -14.73 -18.98
N ASP A 189 19.05 -16.06 -19.08
CA ASP A 189 18.12 -16.88 -19.87
C ASP A 189 16.84 -17.23 -19.10
N ILE A 190 16.68 -16.68 -17.90
CA ILE A 190 15.53 -17.00 -17.06
C ILE A 190 14.23 -16.39 -17.63
N LEU A 191 13.23 -17.24 -17.79
CA LEU A 191 11.87 -16.84 -18.14
C LEU A 191 11.07 -16.60 -16.87
N PHE A 192 10.41 -15.45 -16.80
CA PHE A 192 9.54 -15.11 -15.68
C PHE A 192 8.09 -15.41 -16.09
N GLU A 193 7.47 -16.37 -15.42
CA GLU A 193 6.02 -16.56 -15.53
C GLU A 193 5.33 -15.38 -14.83
N GLU A 194 4.44 -14.70 -15.55
CA GLU A 194 3.52 -13.75 -14.93
C GLU A 194 2.39 -14.53 -14.28
N PHE A 195 2.33 -14.46 -12.95
CA PHE A 195 1.13 -14.88 -12.24
C PHE A 195 0.05 -13.87 -12.56
N ASP A 196 -0.81 -14.21 -13.52
CA ASP A 196 -1.96 -13.42 -13.93
C ASP A 196 -2.84 -13.20 -12.69
N GLU A 197 -2.75 -12.00 -12.12
CA GLU A 197 -3.59 -11.57 -11.02
C GLU A 197 -4.97 -11.44 -11.63
N LYS A 198 -5.78 -12.51 -11.56
CA LYS A 198 -7.18 -12.49 -11.97
C LYS A 198 -7.80 -11.24 -11.39
N THR A 199 -7.96 -10.24 -12.26
CA THR A 199 -8.69 -9.03 -11.97
C THR A 199 -10.07 -9.53 -11.60
N TYR A 200 -10.42 -9.49 -10.32
CA TYR A 200 -11.82 -9.73 -9.95
C TYR A 200 -12.60 -8.68 -10.73
N PRO A 201 -13.49 -9.06 -11.67
CA PRO A 201 -14.38 -8.09 -12.25
C PRO A 201 -15.12 -7.46 -11.08
N SER A 202 -15.03 -6.13 -10.99
CA SER A 202 -15.88 -5.33 -10.13
C SER A 202 -17.29 -5.89 -10.23
N VAL A 203 -17.82 -6.38 -9.11
CA VAL A 203 -19.17 -6.95 -9.01
C VAL A 203 -20.15 -5.81 -9.29
N SER A 204 -20.39 -5.57 -10.58
CA SER A 204 -21.56 -4.87 -11.09
C SER A 204 -22.68 -5.91 -11.13
N LEU A 205 -23.20 -6.24 -9.96
CA LEU A 205 -24.46 -6.95 -9.84
C LEU A 205 -25.40 -6.11 -8.99
N ILE A 206 -25.95 -5.06 -9.62
CA ILE A 206 -27.30 -4.61 -9.36
C ILE A 206 -28.09 -4.87 -10.65
N LYS A 207 -28.83 -5.96 -10.66
CA LYS A 207 -30.05 -6.13 -11.45
C LYS A 207 -30.94 -7.14 -10.74
N THR A 208 -31.89 -6.61 -9.99
CA THR A 208 -33.32 -6.98 -9.98
C THR A 208 -34.06 -5.88 -9.25
#